data_AF-A0A1A6HDT5-F1
#
_entry.id   AF-A0A1A6HDT5-F1
#
_cell.length_a   1.000
_cell.length_b   1.000
_cell.length_c   1.000
_cell.angle_alpha   90.00
_cell.angle_beta   90.00
_cell.angle_gamma   90.00
#
_symmetry.space_group_name_H-M   'P 1'
#
loop_
_entity.id
_entity.type
_entity.pdbx_description
1 polymer ?
#
loop_
_entity_poly.entity_id
_entity_poly.type
_entity_poly.pdbx_seq_one_letter_code
_entity_poly.pdbx_strand_id
1 'polypeptide(L)'
;AKFTDDCKFRERFQENSYNTYASAIHRTEKTGREWYVALNKRGKAKRGCSPRVKPQHVSTHFLPRFKQSEQPELSFTVTVPEKKKPPRPSPVNPGVKQTGNPSAKQDTIEIDTR
;
A
#
# COMPACT_ATOMS: atom_id res chain seq x y z
N ALA A 1 25.08 -1.01 -11.60
CA ALA A 1 24.78 -2.36 -12.12
C ALA A 1 24.30 -2.24 -13.56
N LYS A 2 24.64 -3.18 -14.44
CA LYS A 2 24.14 -3.23 -15.83
C LYS A 2 23.06 -4.30 -15.94
N PHE A 3 22.01 -4.03 -16.70
CA PHE A 3 20.97 -5.02 -16.98
C PHE A 3 21.48 -6.02 -18.02
N THR A 4 21.42 -7.31 -17.69
CA THR A 4 21.84 -8.42 -18.55
C THR A 4 20.73 -9.46 -18.66
N ASP A 5 20.92 -10.51 -19.47
CA ASP A 5 19.92 -11.58 -19.59
C ASP A 5 19.69 -12.34 -18.28
N ASP A 6 20.67 -12.35 -17.37
CA ASP A 6 20.54 -12.91 -16.02
C ASP A 6 19.48 -12.18 -15.18
N CYS A 7 19.18 -10.92 -15.54
CA CYS A 7 18.17 -10.10 -14.87
C CYS A 7 16.75 -10.38 -15.37
N LYS A 8 16.58 -11.23 -16.39
CA LYS A 8 15.27 -11.56 -16.96
C LYS A 8 14.66 -12.76 -16.26
N PHE A 9 13.43 -12.58 -15.77
CA PHE A 9 12.67 -13.62 -15.11
C PHE A 9 11.30 -13.82 -15.78
N ARG A 10 10.88 -15.07 -15.87
CA ARG A 10 9.53 -15.46 -16.28
C ARG A 10 8.65 -15.45 -15.05
N GLU A 11 7.64 -14.60 -15.07
CA GLU A 11 6.61 -14.53 -14.06
C GLU A 11 5.53 -15.58 -14.32
N ARG A 12 5.10 -16.27 -13.27
CA ARG A 12 3.89 -17.10 -13.29
C ARG A 12 3.02 -16.78 -12.08
N PHE A 13 1.73 -16.63 -12.34
CA PHE A 13 0.72 -16.49 -11.30
C PHE A 13 0.55 -17.82 -10.55
N GLN A 14 0.46 -17.71 -9.23
CA GLN A 14 0.12 -18.78 -8.32
C GLN A 14 -1.21 -18.44 -7.63
N GLU A 15 -1.84 -19.42 -7.01
CA GLU A 15 -2.99 -19.23 -6.13
C GLU A 15 -2.77 -18.10 -5.11
N ASN A 16 -3.88 -17.50 -4.65
CA ASN A 16 -3.88 -16.46 -3.61
C ASN A 16 -3.09 -15.20 -3.99
N SER A 17 -3.01 -14.86 -5.27
CA SER A 17 -2.35 -13.64 -5.79
C SER A 17 -0.83 -13.57 -5.57
N TYR A 18 -0.18 -14.71 -5.34
CA TYR A 18 1.28 -14.78 -5.31
C TYR A 18 1.84 -15.01 -6.71
N ASN A 19 3.05 -14.53 -6.96
CA ASN A 19 3.80 -14.81 -8.16
C ASN A 19 5.05 -15.62 -7.86
N THR A 20 5.50 -16.38 -8.85
CA THR A 20 6.82 -17.02 -8.86
C THR A 20 7.66 -16.47 -10.01
N TYR A 21 8.97 -16.44 -9.82
CA TYR A 21 9.92 -15.91 -10.79
C TYR A 21 10.99 -16.95 -11.12
N ALA A 22 10.93 -17.50 -12.32
CA ALA A 22 11.93 -18.41 -12.85
C ALA A 22 12.95 -17.65 -13.72
N SER A 23 14.23 -18.03 -13.71
CA SER A 23 15.20 -17.46 -14.65
C SER A 23 14.76 -17.73 -16.10
N ALA A 24 14.90 -16.73 -16.97
CA ALA A 24 14.58 -16.88 -18.38
C ALA A 24 15.56 -17.82 -19.11
N ILE A 25 16.85 -17.77 -18.73
CA ILE A 25 17.93 -18.47 -19.44
C ILE A 25 18.52 -19.65 -18.65
N HIS A 26 18.37 -19.68 -17.32
CA HIS A 26 18.97 -20.73 -16.50
C HIS A 26 18.00 -21.85 -16.14
N ARG A 27 18.46 -23.09 -16.37
CA ARG A 27 17.80 -24.32 -15.95
C ARG A 27 18.84 -25.41 -15.72
N THR A 28 18.48 -26.45 -14.97
CA THR A 28 19.32 -27.64 -14.84
C THR A 28 19.21 -28.46 -16.12
N GLU A 29 20.29 -28.53 -16.91
CA GLU A 29 20.31 -29.19 -18.23
C GLU A 29 19.82 -30.64 -18.18
N LYS A 30 20.34 -31.43 -17.23
CA LYS A 30 20.03 -32.86 -17.11
C LYS A 30 18.56 -33.18 -16.86
N THR A 31 17.82 -32.26 -16.22
CA THR A 31 16.43 -32.51 -15.79
C THR A 31 15.44 -31.52 -16.38
N GLY A 32 15.91 -30.53 -17.15
CA GLY A 32 15.11 -29.41 -17.63
C GLY A 32 14.59 -28.48 -16.54
N ARG A 33 15.01 -28.65 -15.28
CA ARG A 33 14.37 -27.98 -14.14
C ARG A 33 14.70 -26.49 -14.08
N GLU A 34 13.67 -25.66 -14.11
CA GLU A 34 13.76 -24.21 -13.98
C GLU A 34 14.38 -23.80 -12.63
N TRP A 35 15.15 -22.71 -12.63
CA TRP A 35 15.69 -22.12 -11.40
C TRP A 35 14.80 -20.97 -10.95
N TYR A 36 14.44 -20.93 -9.67
CA TYR A 36 13.55 -19.90 -9.14
C TYR A 36 14.24 -18.98 -8.15
N VAL A 37 13.81 -17.72 -8.14
CA VAL A 37 14.10 -16.80 -7.04
C VAL A 37 13.45 -17.35 -5.77
N ALA A 38 14.20 -17.39 -4.68
CA ALA A 38 13.68 -17.92 -3.42
C ALA A 38 14.37 -17.34 -2.19
N LEU A 39 13.59 -17.13 -1.13
CA LEU A 39 14.08 -16.72 0.18
C LEU A 39 13.81 -17.81 1.22
N ASN A 40 14.69 -17.92 2.22
CA ASN A 40 14.40 -18.73 3.40
C ASN A 40 13.55 -17.94 4.42
N LYS A 41 13.10 -18.61 5.50
CA LYS A 41 12.31 -17.98 6.57
C LYS A 41 13.03 -16.81 7.28
N ARG A 42 14.35 -16.71 7.16
CA ARG A 42 15.17 -15.61 7.70
C ARG A 42 15.41 -14.48 6.68
N GLY A 43 14.72 -14.52 5.52
CA GLY A 43 14.86 -13.52 4.45
C GLY A 43 16.15 -13.62 3.64
N LYS A 44 16.96 -14.68 3.80
CA LYS A 44 18.19 -14.88 3.02
C LYS A 44 17.91 -15.60 1.72
N ALA A 45 18.63 -15.22 0.66
CA ALA A 45 18.53 -15.86 -0.65
C ALA A 45 18.89 -17.35 -0.61
N LYS A 46 18.12 -18.16 -1.33
CA LYS A 46 18.40 -19.57 -1.59
C LYS A 46 18.93 -19.70 -3.02
N ARG A 47 19.82 -20.69 -3.25
CA ARG A 47 20.24 -21.03 -4.62
C ARG A 47 19.04 -21.54 -5.43
N GLY A 48 18.74 -20.91 -6.56
CA GLY A 48 17.61 -21.28 -7.41
C GLY A 48 17.71 -22.71 -7.97
N CYS A 49 18.93 -23.21 -8.18
CA CYS A 49 19.20 -24.58 -8.60
C CYS A 49 18.97 -25.64 -7.51
N SER A 50 18.66 -25.26 -6.27
CA SER A 50 18.49 -26.20 -5.14
C SER A 50 17.23 -27.07 -5.30
N PRO A 51 17.27 -28.39 -5.03
CA PRO A 51 16.11 -29.27 -5.12
C PRO A 51 14.94 -28.86 -4.20
N ARG A 52 15.23 -28.07 -3.15
CA ARG A 52 14.24 -27.52 -2.20
C ARG A 52 13.61 -26.20 -2.66
N VAL A 53 13.93 -25.76 -3.87
CA VAL A 53 13.36 -24.59 -4.53
C VAL A 53 12.53 -25.13 -5.70
N LYS A 54 11.22 -25.04 -5.56
CA LYS A 54 10.20 -25.53 -6.50
C LYS A 54 9.05 -24.53 -6.53
N PRO A 55 8.31 -24.41 -7.65
CA PRO A 55 7.23 -23.43 -7.77
C PRO A 55 6.14 -23.66 -6.73
N GLN A 56 5.92 -24.88 -6.22
CA GLN A 56 4.91 -25.18 -5.19
C GLN A 56 5.33 -24.72 -3.78
N HIS A 57 6.58 -24.29 -3.57
CA HIS A 57 7.07 -23.96 -2.24
C HIS A 57 6.89 -22.47 -1.95
N VAL A 58 6.34 -22.15 -0.78
CA VAL A 58 6.16 -20.77 -0.28
C VAL A 58 7.45 -19.93 -0.34
N SER A 59 8.63 -20.54 -0.23
CA SER A 59 9.90 -19.83 -0.40
C SER A 59 10.08 -19.13 -1.75
N THR A 60 9.28 -19.49 -2.76
CA THR A 60 9.30 -18.93 -4.12
C THR A 60 8.14 -17.97 -4.40
N HIS A 61 7.22 -17.82 -3.44
CA HIS A 61 6.01 -17.01 -3.61
C HIS A 61 6.28 -15.59 -3.14
N PHE A 62 6.13 -14.64 -4.07
CA PHE A 62 6.28 -13.22 -3.82
C PHE A 62 4.98 -12.51 -4.13
N LEU A 63 4.57 -11.64 -3.21
CA LEU A 63 3.42 -10.77 -3.41
C LEU A 63 3.95 -9.40 -3.83
N PRO A 64 3.59 -8.87 -5.01
CA PRO A 64 3.89 -7.49 -5.37
C PRO A 64 3.30 -6.53 -4.33
N ARG A 65 4.14 -5.68 -3.74
CA ARG A 65 3.71 -4.64 -2.79
C ARG A 65 4.05 -3.29 -3.39
N PHE A 66 3.03 -2.49 -3.68
CA PHE A 66 3.22 -1.10 -4.07
C PHE A 66 3.51 -0.27 -2.81
N LYS A 67 4.51 0.61 -2.87
CA LYS A 67 4.69 1.62 -1.83
C LYS A 67 3.65 2.71 -2.08
N GLN A 68 2.76 2.95 -1.13
CA GLN A 68 2.01 4.20 -1.09
C GLN A 68 3.05 5.31 -0.90
N SER A 69 3.21 6.20 -1.88
CA SER A 69 3.94 7.45 -1.69
C SER A 69 3.17 8.24 -0.64
N GLU A 70 3.73 8.36 0.56
CA GLU A 70 3.22 9.15 1.70
C GLU A 70 1.71 8.99 1.94
N GLN A 71 1.35 8.16 2.91
CA GLN A 71 0.09 8.38 3.63
C GLN A 71 0.03 9.87 3.99
N PRO A 72 -1.01 10.63 3.59
CA PRO A 72 -1.28 11.92 4.21
C PRO A 72 -1.23 11.65 5.71
N GLU A 73 -0.32 12.35 6.42
CA GLU A 73 -0.17 12.34 7.88
C GLU A 73 -1.52 11.97 8.51
N LEU A 74 -1.54 10.85 9.23
CA LEU A 74 -2.75 10.36 9.89
C LEU A 74 -3.29 11.49 10.77
N SER A 75 -4.20 12.27 10.20
CA SER A 75 -4.78 13.45 10.80
C SER A 75 -5.87 13.00 11.75
N PHE A 76 -5.49 12.26 12.79
CA PHE A 76 -6.24 12.29 14.03
C PHE A 76 -5.68 13.48 14.81
N THR A 77 -6.03 14.70 14.38
CA THR A 77 -6.02 15.82 15.32
C THR A 77 -7.09 15.53 16.35
N VAL A 78 -6.69 14.93 17.47
CA VAL A 78 -7.48 15.00 18.70
C VAL A 78 -7.52 16.49 19.03
N THR A 79 -8.65 17.13 18.76
CA THR A 79 -8.93 18.48 19.21
C THR A 79 -8.86 18.48 20.73
N VAL A 80 -7.73 18.95 21.26
CA VAL A 80 -7.64 19.33 22.67
C VAL A 80 -8.69 20.44 22.88
N PRO A 81 -9.61 20.33 23.86
CA PRO A 81 -10.54 21.40 24.14
C PRO A 81 -9.77 22.63 24.58
N GLU A 82 -9.82 23.70 23.78
CA GLU A 82 -9.20 24.97 24.12
C GLU A 82 -9.90 25.55 25.38
N LYS A 83 -9.18 25.59 26.50
CA LYS A 83 -9.60 26.34 27.69
C LYS A 83 -9.63 27.83 27.34
N LYS A 84 -10.84 28.40 27.25
CA LYS A 84 -11.12 29.83 27.07
C LYS A 84 -10.31 30.68 28.06
N LYS A 85 -9.44 31.56 27.55
CA LYS A 85 -8.96 32.74 28.28
C LYS A 85 -10.03 33.84 28.23
N PRO A 86 -10.16 34.68 29.28
CA PRO A 86 -11.24 35.67 29.37
C PRO A 86 -11.07 36.79 28.32
N PRO A 87 -12.17 37.39 27.84
CA PRO A 87 -12.13 38.36 26.76
C PRO A 87 -11.55 39.70 27.25
N ARG A 88 -10.65 40.27 26.46
CA ARG A 88 -10.15 41.64 26.62
C ARG A 88 -11.22 42.60 26.07
N PRO A 89 -11.52 43.73 26.74
CA PRO A 89 -12.57 44.65 26.28
C PRO A 89 -12.15 45.37 24.99
N SER A 90 -13.04 45.35 24.00
CA SER A 90 -12.89 46.03 22.71
C SER A 90 -13.19 47.53 22.84
N PRO A 91 -12.49 48.43 22.13
CA PRO A 91 -12.93 49.82 21.98
C PRO A 91 -14.14 49.88 21.02
N VAL A 92 -15.18 50.59 21.47
CA VAL A 92 -16.42 50.90 20.76
C VAL A 92 -16.19 51.96 19.69
N ASN A 93 -16.80 51.80 18.50
CA ASN A 93 -17.51 52.88 17.78
C ASN A 93 -18.30 52.36 16.55
N PRO A 94 -19.34 53.09 16.08
CA PRO A 94 -20.68 52.51 15.89
C PRO A 94 -21.25 52.58 14.45
N GLY A 95 -22.29 51.75 14.21
CA GLY A 95 -23.22 51.83 13.07
C GLY A 95 -22.96 50.80 11.96
N VAL A 96 -23.92 50.13 11.30
CA VAL A 96 -25.37 50.33 11.12
C VAL A 96 -26.00 49.00 10.62
N LYS A 97 -27.08 48.59 11.30
CA LYS A 97 -28.35 47.92 10.87
C LYS A 97 -28.42 46.68 9.93
N GLN A 98 -29.10 45.65 10.47
CA GLN A 98 -30.26 44.88 9.94
C GLN A 98 -29.98 43.86 8.80
N THR A 99 -30.62 42.70 8.63
CA THR A 99 -31.86 42.04 9.14
C THR A 99 -31.90 40.61 8.56
N GLY A 100 -32.60 39.67 9.22
CA GLY A 100 -33.28 38.55 8.53
C GLY A 100 -32.78 37.13 8.76
N ASN A 101 -33.50 36.40 9.61
CA ASN A 101 -33.62 34.93 9.65
C ASN A 101 -34.71 34.50 8.62
N PRO A 102 -35.11 33.21 8.41
CA PRO A 102 -34.61 31.93 8.93
C PRO A 102 -34.60 30.74 7.92
N SER A 103 -34.14 29.56 8.40
CA SER A 103 -34.67 28.19 8.15
C SER A 103 -34.70 27.57 6.75
N ALA A 104 -34.06 26.40 6.57
CA ALA A 104 -34.75 25.10 6.41
C ALA A 104 -33.89 23.99 5.72
N LYS A 105 -33.83 22.82 6.38
CA LYS A 105 -33.83 21.40 5.90
C LYS A 105 -32.70 20.94 4.96
N GLN A 106 -31.83 20.02 5.39
CA GLN A 106 -31.99 18.54 5.42
C GLN A 106 -32.39 17.93 4.08
N ASP A 107 -31.46 17.22 3.44
CA ASP A 107 -31.77 16.06 2.60
C ASP A 107 -30.68 14.99 2.74
N THR A 108 -31.15 13.82 3.16
CA THR A 108 -30.46 12.53 3.23
C THR A 108 -30.40 11.93 1.83
N ILE A 109 -29.29 11.29 1.46
CA ILE A 109 -29.23 10.46 0.25
C ILE A 109 -28.84 9.03 0.65
N GLU A 110 -29.72 8.10 0.27
CA GLU A 110 -29.64 6.65 0.47
C GLU A 110 -28.54 6.00 -0.39
N ILE A 111 -28.04 4.87 0.10
CA ILE A 111 -26.98 4.05 -0.51
C ILE A 111 -27.66 2.91 -1.27
N ASP A 112 -27.50 2.85 -2.60
CA ASP A 112 -27.94 1.71 -3.41
C ASP A 112 -26.79 0.71 -3.61
N THR A 113 -27.08 -0.58 -3.40
CA THR A 113 -26.15 -1.71 -3.51
C THR A 113 -26.58 -2.55 -4.70
N ARG A 114 -25.67 -2.78 -5.65
CA ARG A 114 -25.75 -3.90 -6.58
C ARG A 114 -24.52 -4.79 -6.40
#